data_AF-M5FTM7-F1
#
_entry.id   AF-M5FTM7-F1
#
_cell.length_a   1.000
_cell.length_b   1.000
_cell.length_c   1.000
_cell.angle_alpha   90.00
_cell.angle_beta   90.00
_cell.angle_gamma   90.00
#
_symmetry.space_group_name_H-M   'P 1'
#
loop_
_entity.id
_entity.type
_entity.pdbx_description
1 polymer ?
#
loop_
_entity_poly.entity_id
_entity_poly.type
_entity_poly.pdbx_seq_one_letter_code
_entity_poly.pdbx_strand_id
1 'polypeptide(L)'
;MDDAWMDEGEMDERSTADREWNSLADKYTNDGYREGISAGKEEHLQEGFDQGFAKIGVPVGRNLGNLRGTAAALLQYLTQLQPQARHNSEEVNSIAKGLSELQLQDVAPRDAEAIAHAREHGIEDEEVDPAQQMAKALEGMKTADGQLKLQELTARLQALLSKTGLQ
;
A
#
# COMPACT_ATOMS: atom_id res chain seq x y z
N MET A 1 36.62 56.19 -41.09
CA MET A 1 35.28 56.40 -40.50
C MET A 1 35.01 55.17 -39.67
N ASP A 2 35.30 55.32 -38.38
CA ASP A 2 34.78 54.71 -37.16
C ASP A 2 34.37 53.23 -37.16
N ASP A 3 35.17 52.42 -36.45
CA ASP A 3 34.68 51.41 -35.49
C ASP A 3 35.83 50.99 -34.55
N ALA A 4 36.44 51.98 -33.89
CA ALA A 4 37.47 51.79 -32.86
C ALA A 4 36.89 51.87 -31.44
N TRP A 5 35.58 51.64 -31.30
CA TRP A 5 34.81 51.67 -30.07
C TRP A 5 33.98 50.40 -29.91
N MET A 6 34.59 49.20 -29.99
CA MET A 6 34.03 48.11 -29.17
C MET A 6 34.31 48.50 -27.72
N ASP A 7 33.37 49.26 -27.17
CA ASP A 7 33.33 49.77 -25.82
C ASP A 7 33.68 48.62 -24.86
N GLU A 8 34.65 48.82 -23.96
CA GLU A 8 35.05 47.80 -22.98
C GLU A 8 33.83 47.28 -22.16
N GLY A 9 32.76 48.09 -22.07
CA GLY A 9 31.45 47.71 -21.53
C GLY A 9 30.73 46.60 -22.31
N GLU A 10 30.78 46.57 -23.65
CA GLU A 10 30.12 45.53 -24.44
C GLU A 10 30.82 44.16 -24.32
N MET A 11 32.14 44.13 -24.11
CA MET A 11 32.88 42.89 -23.86
C MET A 11 32.56 42.32 -22.47
N ASP A 12 32.41 43.18 -21.45
CA ASP A 12 32.04 42.77 -20.10
C ASP A 12 30.58 42.29 -20.02
N GLU A 13 29.66 42.92 -20.77
CA GLU A 13 28.26 42.49 -20.88
C GLU A 13 28.12 41.12 -21.57
N ARG A 14 28.89 40.83 -22.63
CA ARG A 14 28.86 39.50 -23.28
C ARG A 14 29.48 38.43 -22.38
N SER A 15 30.57 38.74 -21.68
CA SER A 15 31.23 37.84 -20.73
C SER A 15 30.35 37.54 -19.51
N THR A 16 29.62 38.53 -18.99
CA THR A 16 28.64 38.33 -17.92
C THR A 16 27.43 37.54 -18.41
N ALA A 17 26.90 37.84 -19.59
CA ALA A 17 25.81 37.07 -20.21
C ALA A 17 26.18 35.60 -20.44
N ASP A 18 27.40 35.29 -20.90
CA ASP A 18 27.87 33.92 -21.09
C ASP A 18 28.01 33.17 -19.76
N ARG A 19 28.45 33.85 -18.69
CA ARG A 19 28.51 33.26 -17.33
C ARG A 19 27.13 32.98 -16.77
N GLU A 20 26.19 33.89 -16.96
CA GLU A 20 24.80 33.71 -16.54
C GLU A 20 24.15 32.58 -17.33
N TRP A 21 24.38 32.51 -18.64
CA TRP A 21 23.91 31.41 -19.49
C TRP A 21 24.46 30.06 -19.05
N ASN A 22 25.75 29.96 -18.77
CA ASN A 22 26.36 28.70 -18.30
C ASN A 22 25.81 28.30 -16.92
N SER A 23 25.71 29.24 -15.98
CA SER A 23 25.11 28.99 -14.66
C SER A 23 23.65 28.53 -14.77
N LEU A 24 22.90 29.12 -15.69
CA LEU A 24 21.51 28.75 -15.95
C LEU A 24 21.42 27.36 -16.59
N ALA A 25 22.27 27.04 -17.56
CA ALA A 25 22.32 25.74 -18.21
C ALA A 25 22.70 24.61 -17.23
N ASP A 26 23.67 24.85 -16.34
CA ASP A 26 24.07 23.89 -15.31
C ASP A 26 22.93 23.61 -14.33
N LYS A 27 22.20 24.65 -13.91
CA LYS A 27 21.01 24.51 -13.06
C LYS A 27 19.92 23.70 -13.75
N TYR A 28 19.56 24.03 -14.99
CA TYR A 28 18.54 23.28 -15.73
C TYR A 28 18.93 21.82 -15.95
N THR A 29 20.22 21.54 -16.18
CA THR A 29 20.71 20.17 -16.34
C THR A 29 20.60 19.38 -15.04
N ASN A 30 21.04 19.96 -13.92
CA ASN A 30 20.99 19.30 -12.62
C ASN A 30 19.55 19.12 -12.12
N ASP A 31 18.71 20.14 -12.28
CA ASP A 31 17.30 20.09 -11.90
C ASP A 31 16.54 19.08 -12.77
N GLY A 32 16.76 19.09 -14.09
CA GLY A 32 16.17 18.12 -15.01
C GLY A 32 16.61 16.68 -14.72
N TYR A 33 17.86 16.46 -14.32
CA TYR A 33 18.34 15.14 -13.89
C TYR A 33 17.66 14.68 -12.59
N ARG A 34 17.58 15.55 -11.57
CA ARG A 34 16.89 15.22 -10.31
C ARG A 34 15.40 14.98 -10.52
N GLU A 35 14.76 15.79 -11.36
CA GLU A 35 13.36 15.64 -11.72
C GLU A 35 13.13 14.33 -12.48
N GLY A 36 13.96 14.00 -13.47
CA GLY A 36 13.89 12.73 -14.20
C GLY A 36 14.05 11.50 -13.30
N ILE A 37 14.98 11.53 -12.34
CA ILE A 37 15.13 10.46 -11.35
C ILE A 37 13.89 10.36 -10.44
N SER A 38 13.33 11.50 -10.04
CA SER A 38 12.16 11.54 -9.14
C SER A 38 10.91 11.05 -9.87
N ALA A 39 10.68 11.54 -11.09
CA ALA A 39 9.59 11.12 -11.95
C ALA A 39 9.66 9.63 -12.28
N GLY A 40 10.84 9.10 -12.62
CA GLY A 40 11.00 7.67 -12.89
C GLY A 40 10.71 6.80 -11.66
N LYS A 41 11.12 7.21 -10.46
CA LYS A 41 10.78 6.50 -9.21
C LYS A 41 9.29 6.55 -8.91
N GLU A 42 8.66 7.70 -9.13
CA GLU A 42 7.24 7.89 -8.88
C GLU A 42 6.38 7.08 -9.85
N GLU A 43 6.73 7.04 -11.14
CA GLU A 43 6.03 6.26 -12.16
C GLU A 43 6.01 4.76 -11.82
N HIS A 44 7.17 4.18 -11.48
CA HIS A 44 7.27 2.76 -11.11
C HIS A 44 6.56 2.46 -9.77
N LEU A 45 6.62 3.39 -8.81
CA LEU A 45 5.94 3.23 -7.52
C LEU A 45 4.42 3.27 -7.65
N GLN A 46 3.89 4.19 -8.46
CA GLN A 46 2.45 4.34 -8.68
C GLN A 46 1.88 3.12 -9.40
N GLU A 47 2.56 2.60 -10.43
CA GLU A 47 2.10 1.39 -11.12
C GLU A 47 2.06 0.18 -10.16
N GLY A 48 3.10 -0.01 -9.33
CA GLY A 48 3.12 -1.07 -8.32
C GLY A 48 1.99 -0.94 -7.30
N PHE A 49 1.71 0.29 -6.84
CA PHE A 49 0.59 0.56 -5.94
C PHE A 49 -0.76 0.24 -6.59
N ASP A 50 -1.01 0.74 -7.80
CA ASP A 50 -2.28 0.55 -8.51
C ASP A 50 -2.55 -0.94 -8.76
N GLN A 51 -1.52 -1.70 -9.14
CA GLN A 51 -1.62 -3.14 -9.29
C GLN A 51 -1.93 -3.84 -7.96
N GLY A 52 -1.22 -3.50 -6.88
CA GLY A 52 -1.46 -4.08 -5.55
C GLY A 52 -2.86 -3.73 -5.01
N PHE A 53 -3.28 -2.48 -5.21
CA PHE A 53 -4.60 -2.00 -4.84
C PHE A 53 -5.69 -2.76 -5.60
N ALA A 54 -5.59 -2.88 -6.92
CA ALA A 54 -6.60 -3.54 -7.75
C ALA A 54 -6.65 -5.06 -7.53
N LYS A 55 -5.48 -5.73 -7.46
CA LYS A 55 -5.38 -7.20 -7.38
C LYS A 55 -5.63 -7.74 -5.97
N ILE A 56 -5.21 -7.01 -4.93
CA ILE A 56 -5.22 -7.50 -3.53
C ILE A 56 -6.09 -6.61 -2.66
N GLY A 57 -5.81 -5.30 -2.64
CA GLY A 57 -6.46 -4.35 -1.73
C GLY A 57 -7.99 -4.33 -1.88
N VAL A 58 -8.49 -4.15 -3.11
CA VAL A 58 -9.92 -4.07 -3.41
C VAL A 58 -10.63 -5.40 -3.12
N PRO A 59 -10.19 -6.58 -3.60
CA PRO A 59 -10.88 -7.84 -3.30
C PRO A 59 -10.92 -8.18 -1.81
N VAL A 60 -9.78 -8.06 -1.11
CA VAL A 60 -9.69 -8.38 0.32
C VAL A 60 -10.49 -7.37 1.15
N GLY A 61 -10.36 -6.08 0.84
CA GLY A 61 -11.09 -5.02 1.51
C GLY A 61 -12.60 -5.15 1.32
N ARG A 62 -13.06 -5.48 0.11
CA ARG A 62 -14.49 -5.73 -0.16
C ARG A 62 -15.01 -6.95 0.60
N ASN A 63 -14.25 -8.03 0.66
CA ASN A 63 -14.65 -9.22 1.42
C ASN A 63 -14.77 -8.92 2.93
N LEU A 64 -13.76 -8.28 3.53
CA LEU A 64 -13.83 -7.86 4.94
C LEU A 64 -14.98 -6.88 5.20
N GLY A 65 -15.20 -5.92 4.29
CA GLY A 65 -16.31 -4.98 4.37
C GLY A 65 -17.68 -5.68 4.37
N ASN A 66 -17.86 -6.66 3.47
CA ASN A 66 -19.08 -7.47 3.41
C ASN A 66 -19.29 -8.25 4.72
N LEU A 67 -18.27 -8.95 5.22
CA LEU A 67 -18.39 -9.72 6.46
C LEU A 67 -18.73 -8.84 7.67
N ARG A 68 -18.09 -7.68 7.79
CA ARG A 68 -18.40 -6.69 8.83
C ARG A 68 -19.83 -6.16 8.72
N GLY A 69 -20.26 -5.85 7.49
CA GLY A 69 -21.63 -5.40 7.22
C GLY A 69 -22.68 -6.46 7.56
N THR A 70 -22.45 -7.71 7.16
CA THR A 70 -23.31 -8.85 7.48
C THR A 70 -23.40 -9.09 8.99
N ALA A 71 -22.26 -9.06 9.69
CA ALA A 71 -22.25 -9.21 11.15
C ALA A 71 -23.00 -8.06 11.85
N ALA A 72 -22.83 -6.82 11.39
CA ALA A 72 -23.56 -5.66 11.94
C ALA A 72 -25.07 -5.76 11.70
N ALA A 73 -25.49 -6.13 10.49
CA ALA A 73 -26.90 -6.31 10.14
C ALA A 73 -27.53 -7.46 10.95
N LEU A 74 -26.82 -8.58 11.11
CA LEU A 74 -27.29 -9.70 11.91
C LEU A 74 -27.38 -9.35 13.40
N LEU A 75 -26.40 -8.61 13.94
CA LEU A 75 -26.44 -8.13 15.32
C LEU A 75 -27.66 -7.22 15.55
N GLN A 76 -27.91 -6.30 14.62
CA GLN A 76 -29.07 -5.42 14.66
C GLN A 76 -30.39 -6.21 14.62
N TYR A 77 -30.50 -7.18 13.71
CA TYR A 77 -31.67 -8.06 13.61
C TYR A 77 -31.91 -8.83 14.92
N LEU A 78 -30.88 -9.46 15.48
CA LEU A 78 -31.01 -10.25 16.70
C LEU A 78 -31.38 -9.38 17.91
N THR A 79 -30.79 -8.20 18.03
CA THR A 79 -31.05 -7.30 19.17
C THR A 79 -32.45 -6.67 19.12
N GLN A 80 -32.98 -6.38 17.92
CA GLN A 80 -34.28 -5.72 17.78
C GLN A 80 -35.46 -6.69 17.63
N LEU A 81 -35.29 -7.75 16.83
CA LEU A 81 -36.39 -8.61 16.40
C LEU A 81 -36.39 -9.97 17.12
N GLN A 82 -35.27 -10.36 17.75
CA GLN A 82 -35.18 -11.60 18.53
C GLN A 82 -34.49 -11.39 19.90
N PRO A 83 -35.08 -10.59 20.82
CA PRO A 83 -34.47 -10.30 22.12
C PRO A 83 -34.15 -11.56 22.96
N GLN A 84 -34.91 -12.64 22.77
CA GLN A 84 -34.69 -13.94 23.39
C GLN A 84 -33.41 -14.66 22.91
N ALA A 85 -32.86 -14.28 21.76
CA ALA A 85 -31.65 -14.88 21.17
C ALA A 85 -30.37 -14.21 21.68
N ARG A 86 -30.29 -13.94 22.99
CA ARG A 86 -29.18 -13.19 23.62
C ARG A 86 -27.80 -13.85 23.42
N HIS A 87 -27.74 -15.18 23.47
CA HIS A 87 -26.50 -15.91 23.19
C HIS A 87 -26.01 -15.66 21.76
N ASN A 88 -26.92 -15.65 20.78
CA ASN A 88 -26.56 -15.42 19.38
C ASN A 88 -26.09 -13.98 19.16
N SER A 89 -26.71 -12.99 19.81
CA SER A 89 -26.27 -11.59 19.69
C SER A 89 -24.91 -11.36 20.33
N GLU A 90 -24.61 -12.01 21.46
CA GLU A 90 -23.28 -12.00 22.08
C GLU A 90 -22.23 -12.66 21.17
N GLU A 91 -22.57 -13.78 20.55
CA GLU A 91 -21.68 -14.48 19.61
C GLU A 91 -21.40 -13.63 18.36
N VAL A 92 -22.41 -13.04 17.74
CA VAL A 92 -22.23 -12.13 16.59
C VAL A 92 -21.41 -10.89 16.98
N ASN A 93 -21.61 -10.35 18.18
CA ASN A 93 -20.80 -9.23 18.68
C ASN A 93 -19.32 -9.64 18.85
N SER A 94 -19.04 -10.86 19.31
CA SER A 94 -17.67 -11.38 19.38
C SER A 94 -17.04 -11.52 17.99
N ILE A 95 -17.82 -11.97 17.00
CA ILE A 95 -17.37 -12.10 15.61
C ILE A 95 -17.11 -10.72 15.01
N ALA A 96 -18.00 -9.75 15.22
CA ALA A 96 -17.86 -8.39 14.73
C ALA A 96 -16.60 -7.71 15.28
N LYS A 97 -16.30 -7.90 16.58
CA LYS A 97 -15.04 -7.45 17.19
C LYS A 97 -13.83 -8.11 16.53
N GLY A 98 -13.84 -9.44 16.40
CA GLY A 98 -12.75 -10.17 15.76
C GLY A 98 -12.50 -9.74 14.32
N LEU A 99 -13.57 -9.47 13.55
CA LEU A 99 -13.48 -8.95 12.19
C LEU A 99 -12.97 -7.50 12.14
N SER A 100 -13.25 -6.68 13.15
CA SER A 100 -12.77 -5.29 13.23
C SER A 100 -11.28 -5.18 13.54
N GLU A 101 -10.73 -6.15 14.27
CA GLU A 101 -9.30 -6.22 14.62
C GLU A 101 -8.42 -6.61 13.42
N LEU A 102 -8.97 -7.33 12.44
CA LEU A 102 -8.21 -7.77 11.27
C LEU A 102 -7.87 -6.58 10.35
N GLN A 103 -6.59 -6.41 10.04
CA GLN A 103 -6.09 -5.43 9.09
C GLN A 103 -5.73 -6.10 7.76
N LEU A 104 -5.63 -5.31 6.69
CA LEU A 104 -5.33 -5.81 5.35
C LEU A 104 -4.03 -6.65 5.35
N GLN A 105 -2.98 -6.19 6.02
CA GLN A 105 -1.70 -6.89 6.15
C GLN A 105 -1.78 -8.26 6.85
N ASP A 106 -2.82 -8.49 7.66
CA ASP A 106 -3.00 -9.75 8.39
C ASP A 106 -3.68 -10.82 7.51
N VAL A 107 -4.40 -10.41 6.46
CA VAL A 107 -5.19 -11.31 5.60
C VAL A 107 -4.75 -11.32 4.14
N ALA A 108 -4.08 -10.26 3.67
CA ALA A 108 -3.59 -10.17 2.31
C ALA A 108 -2.64 -11.34 2.01
N PRO A 109 -2.84 -12.08 0.91
CA PRO A 109 -1.89 -13.11 0.50
C PRO A 109 -0.52 -12.45 0.28
N ARG A 110 0.54 -13.14 0.71
CA ARG A 110 1.92 -12.69 0.48
C ARG A 110 2.11 -12.41 -1.02
N ASP A 111 2.71 -11.28 -1.34
CA ASP A 111 3.08 -10.94 -2.71
C ASP A 111 4.03 -12.01 -3.26
N ALA A 112 3.49 -12.89 -4.11
CA ALA A 112 4.26 -13.93 -4.78
C ALA A 112 5.38 -13.31 -5.64
N GLU A 113 5.18 -12.08 -6.12
CA GLU A 113 6.12 -11.27 -6.90
C GLU A 113 7.28 -10.76 -6.03
N ALA A 114 7.03 -10.34 -4.77
CA ALA A 114 8.08 -9.97 -3.82
C ALA A 114 8.91 -11.17 -3.32
N ILE A 115 8.36 -12.39 -3.42
CA ILE A 115 9.06 -13.64 -3.13
C ILE A 115 9.83 -14.13 -4.36
N ALA A 116 9.28 -13.95 -5.56
CA ALA A 116 9.92 -14.33 -6.83
C ALA A 116 11.10 -13.39 -7.16
N HIS A 117 10.93 -12.08 -7.00
CA HIS A 117 12.01 -11.10 -7.15
C HIS A 117 13.17 -11.38 -6.17
N ALA A 118 12.89 -11.78 -4.94
CA ALA A 118 13.92 -12.18 -3.95
C ALA A 118 14.58 -13.53 -4.28
N ARG A 119 13.99 -14.35 -5.16
CA ARG A 119 14.54 -15.63 -5.63
C ARG A 119 15.33 -15.49 -6.92
N GLU A 120 14.93 -14.57 -7.80
CA GLU A 120 15.54 -14.36 -9.13
C GLU A 120 16.71 -13.37 -9.08
N HIS A 121 16.65 -12.34 -8.24
CA HIS A 121 17.80 -11.51 -7.90
C HIS A 121 18.44 -12.03 -6.62
N GLY A 122 19.39 -12.96 -6.77
CA GLY A 122 20.45 -13.11 -5.79
C GLY A 122 21.07 -11.73 -5.56
N ILE A 123 21.16 -11.34 -4.30
CA ILE A 123 21.86 -10.15 -3.83
C ILE A 123 23.21 -10.06 -4.55
N GLU A 124 23.34 -9.17 -5.53
CA GLU A 124 24.64 -8.54 -5.77
C GLU A 124 24.67 -7.34 -4.82
N ASP A 125 25.27 -7.61 -3.65
CA ASP A 125 25.77 -6.69 -2.62
C ASP A 125 24.85 -5.61 -2.03
N GLU A 126 23.77 -6.02 -1.37
CA GLU A 126 23.38 -5.39 -0.10
C GLU A 126 23.20 -6.49 0.95
N GLU A 127 24.06 -6.51 1.97
CA GLU A 127 23.90 -7.34 3.16
C GLU A 127 22.51 -7.09 3.77
N VAL A 128 21.51 -7.88 3.38
CA VAL A 128 20.18 -7.81 3.99
C VAL A 128 20.33 -8.24 5.44
N ASP A 129 20.24 -7.26 6.33
CA ASP A 129 20.39 -7.39 7.77
C ASP A 129 19.64 -8.65 8.25
N PRO A 130 20.29 -9.55 9.02
CA PRO A 130 19.61 -10.67 9.66
C PRO A 130 18.29 -10.29 10.35
N ALA A 131 18.19 -9.06 10.87
CA ALA A 131 16.97 -8.51 11.45
C ALA A 131 15.83 -8.36 10.42
N GLN A 132 16.12 -7.95 9.18
CA GLN A 132 15.13 -7.85 8.10
C GLN A 132 14.65 -9.22 7.63
N GLN A 133 15.54 -10.22 7.59
CA GLN A 133 15.15 -11.61 7.26
C GLN A 133 14.21 -12.19 8.34
N MET A 134 14.53 -11.95 9.61
CA MET A 134 13.69 -12.36 10.73
C MET A 134 12.34 -11.63 10.73
N ALA A 135 12.32 -10.33 10.44
CA ALA A 135 11.09 -9.54 10.32
C ALA A 135 10.18 -10.08 9.21
N LYS A 136 10.73 -10.40 8.03
CA LYS A 136 9.98 -10.96 6.89
C LYS A 136 9.42 -12.37 7.19
N ALA A 137 10.16 -13.17 7.96
CA ALA A 137 9.69 -14.46 8.44
C ALA A 137 8.53 -14.30 9.44
N LEU A 138 8.69 -13.42 10.43
CA LEU A 138 7.68 -13.12 11.45
C LEU A 138 6.39 -12.56 10.84
N GLU A 139 6.52 -11.68 9.87
CA GLU A 139 5.41 -11.04 9.17
C GLU A 139 4.48 -12.07 8.52
N GLY A 140 5.02 -13.11 7.87
CA GLY A 140 4.12 -14.10 7.27
C GLY A 140 3.68 -15.23 8.16
N MET A 141 4.28 -15.41 9.34
CA MET A 141 3.58 -16.18 10.39
C MET A 141 2.31 -15.42 10.80
N LYS A 142 2.42 -14.10 11.00
CA LYS A 142 1.27 -13.25 11.34
C LYS A 142 0.19 -13.24 10.24
N THR A 143 0.58 -13.21 8.96
CA THR A 143 -0.38 -13.31 7.84
C THR A 143 -1.10 -14.66 7.79
N ALA A 144 -0.39 -15.78 8.02
CA ALA A 144 -1.01 -17.09 8.05
C ALA A 144 -2.04 -17.20 9.18
N ASP A 145 -1.69 -16.68 10.36
CA ASP A 145 -2.58 -16.64 11.53
C ASP A 145 -3.82 -15.77 11.26
N GLY A 146 -3.66 -14.63 10.58
CA GLY A 146 -4.77 -13.74 10.23
C GLY A 146 -5.73 -14.34 9.20
N GLN A 147 -5.22 -15.06 8.20
CA GLN A 147 -6.07 -15.79 7.23
C GLN A 147 -6.86 -16.93 7.89
N LEU A 148 -6.24 -17.68 8.79
CA LEU A 148 -6.92 -18.71 9.57
C LEU A 148 -8.02 -18.11 10.46
N LYS A 149 -7.71 -17.02 11.17
CA LYS A 149 -8.70 -16.28 11.98
C LYS A 149 -9.86 -15.78 11.12
N LEU A 150 -9.58 -15.25 9.92
CA LEU A 150 -10.63 -14.82 8.98
C LEU A 150 -11.54 -15.98 8.55
N GLN A 151 -10.96 -17.14 8.22
CA GLN A 151 -11.73 -18.34 7.85
C GLN A 151 -12.61 -18.81 9.00
N GLU A 152 -12.06 -18.87 10.22
CA GLU A 152 -12.82 -19.27 11.41
C GLU A 152 -14.01 -18.32 11.66
N LEU A 153 -13.78 -17.01 11.67
CA LEU A 153 -14.81 -16.01 11.89
C LEU A 153 -15.89 -16.05 10.80
N THR A 154 -15.48 -16.27 9.55
CA THR A 154 -16.41 -16.41 8.41
C THR A 154 -17.30 -17.63 8.57
N ALA A 155 -16.72 -18.79 8.91
CA ALA A 155 -17.47 -20.03 9.11
C ALA A 155 -18.47 -19.91 10.28
N ARG A 156 -18.06 -19.27 11.38
CA ARG A 156 -18.93 -19.00 12.54
C ARG A 156 -20.09 -18.08 12.17
N LEU A 157 -19.82 -17.01 11.42
CA LEU A 157 -20.87 -16.09 10.96
C LEU A 157 -21.88 -16.79 10.04
N GLN A 158 -21.40 -17.60 9.10
CA GLN A 158 -22.25 -18.39 8.20
C GLN A 158 -23.12 -19.40 8.95
N ALA A 159 -22.56 -20.09 9.95
CA ALA A 159 -23.31 -21.03 10.79
C ALA A 159 -24.42 -20.35 11.59
N LEU A 160 -24.22 -19.09 12.01
CA LEU A 160 -25.27 -18.31 12.69
C LEU A 160 -26.35 -17.84 11.72
N LEU A 161 -25.98 -17.41 10.51
CA LEU A 161 -26.95 -17.05 9.46
C LEU A 161 -27.84 -18.22 9.06
N SER A 162 -27.27 -19.43 8.92
CA SER A 162 -28.06 -20.62 8.63
C SER A 162 -29.00 -21.00 9.78
N LYS A 163 -28.58 -20.77 11.04
CA LYS A 163 -29.43 -21.03 12.22
C LYS A 163 -30.60 -20.04 12.34
N THR A 164 -30.43 -18.80 11.87
CA THR A 164 -31.48 -17.77 11.92
C THR A 164 -32.41 -17.80 10.71
N GLY A 165 -32.16 -18.66 9.72
CA GLY A 165 -32.99 -18.79 8.52
C GLY A 165 -32.82 -17.64 7.52
N LEU A 166 -31.73 -16.88 7.64
CA LEU A 166 -31.38 -15.76 6.76
C LEU A 166 -30.30 -16.23 5.78
N GLN A 167 -30.70 -17.05 4.80
CA GLN A 167 -29.87 -17.40 3.62
C GLN A 167 -30.54 -16.92 2.34
#